data_AF-A0A952RVX2-F1
#
_entry.id   AF-A0A952RVX2-F1
#
_cell.length_a   1.000
_cell.length_b   1.000
_cell.length_c   1.000
_cell.angle_alpha   90.00
_cell.angle_beta   90.00
_cell.angle_gamma   90.00
#
_symmetry.space_group_name_H-M   'P 1'
#
loop_
_entity.id
_entity.type
_entity.pdbx_description
1 polymer ?
#
loop_
_entity_poly.entity_id
_entity_poly.type
_entity_poly.pdbx_seq_one_letter_code
_entity_poly.pdbx_strand_id
1 'polypeptide(L)'
;MTPTEKLKLLAAWDTEPVLTETEIGDLLADAAVADSDGLAPEDESWTPTYNINKAAAAAWLIKAGRASALTEIDPPESGIVTAKIFENCVRMARVFQAQTAVSVRTGLPFGHS
;
A
#
# COMPACT_ATOMS: atom_id res chain seq x y z
N MET A 1 11.65 -10.54 9.31
CA MET A 1 10.98 -9.98 8.12
C MET A 1 11.11 -8.48 8.19
N THR A 2 11.71 -7.87 7.17
CA THR A 2 11.89 -6.42 7.06
C THR A 2 10.58 -5.73 6.62
N PRO A 3 10.45 -4.41 6.82
CA PRO A 3 9.32 -3.64 6.30
C PRO A 3 9.13 -3.81 4.78
N THR A 4 10.23 -3.81 4.02
CA THR A 4 10.24 -4.03 2.57
C THR A 4 9.72 -5.42 2.18
N GLU A 5 10.21 -6.48 2.83
CA GLU A 5 9.74 -7.86 2.59
C GLU A 5 8.24 -8.00 2.91
N LYS A 6 7.80 -7.36 3.99
CA LYS A 6 6.39 -7.36 4.38
C LYS A 6 5.52 -6.64 3.34
N LEU A 7 5.96 -5.48 2.85
CA LEU A 7 5.23 -4.73 1.82
C LEU A 7 5.15 -5.55 0.51
N LYS A 8 6.24 -6.17 0.08
CA LYS A 8 6.27 -7.04 -1.12
C LYS A 8 5.24 -8.17 -1.04
N LEU A 9 5.15 -8.81 0.12
CA LEU A 9 4.19 -9.88 0.37
C LEU A 9 2.74 -9.37 0.31
N LEU A 10 2.43 -8.24 0.94
CA LEU A 10 1.07 -7.69 0.97
C LEU A 10 0.62 -7.08 -0.37
N ALA A 11 1.55 -6.62 -1.18
CA ALA A 11 1.29 -6.04 -2.49
C ALA A 11 1.24 -7.08 -3.63
N ALA A 12 1.55 -8.36 -3.33
CA ALA A 12 1.79 -9.39 -4.35
C ALA A 12 2.69 -8.85 -5.47
N TRP A 13 3.83 -8.28 -5.06
CA TRP A 13 4.63 -7.37 -5.89
C TRP A 13 5.11 -7.99 -7.21
N ASP A 14 5.35 -9.30 -7.23
CA ASP A 14 5.86 -10.09 -8.37
C ASP A 14 4.75 -10.72 -9.23
N THR A 15 3.48 -10.49 -8.88
CA THR A 15 2.32 -10.97 -9.63
C THR A 15 1.75 -9.85 -10.47
N GLU A 16 1.45 -10.12 -11.74
CA GLU A 16 0.88 -9.13 -12.65
C GLU A 16 -0.39 -8.47 -12.07
N PRO A 17 -0.49 -7.12 -12.10
CA PRO A 17 0.53 -6.16 -12.54
C PRO A 17 1.76 -6.07 -11.61
N VAL A 18 2.97 -6.30 -12.14
CA VAL A 18 4.22 -6.41 -11.33
C VAL A 18 4.75 -5.04 -10.91
N LEU A 19 5.07 -4.85 -9.61
CA LEU A 19 5.72 -3.66 -9.07
C LEU A 19 7.25 -3.78 -9.12
N THR A 20 7.92 -2.65 -9.29
CA THR A 20 9.39 -2.59 -9.27
C THR A 20 9.93 -2.44 -7.84
N GLU A 21 11.19 -2.80 -7.63
CA GLU A 21 11.89 -2.55 -6.36
C GLU A 21 11.88 -1.07 -5.96
N THR A 22 12.07 -0.17 -6.94
CA THR A 22 12.03 1.27 -6.72
C THR A 22 10.66 1.72 -6.20
N GLU A 23 9.57 1.26 -6.83
CA GLU A 23 8.22 1.59 -6.37
C GLU A 23 7.94 1.07 -4.96
N ILE A 24 8.44 -0.13 -4.61
CA ILE A 24 8.32 -0.65 -3.24
C ILE A 24 9.09 0.26 -2.25
N GLY A 25 10.28 0.73 -2.62
CA GLY A 25 11.06 1.67 -1.82
C GLY A 25 10.34 3.00 -1.62
N ASP A 26 9.84 3.59 -2.71
CA ASP A 26 9.14 4.89 -2.70
C ASP A 26 7.84 4.81 -1.88
N LEU A 27 7.04 3.75 -2.07
CA LEU A 27 5.81 3.51 -1.31
C LEU A 27 6.07 3.34 0.19
N LEU A 28 7.20 2.72 0.55
CA LEU A 28 7.60 2.54 1.93
C LEU A 28 8.06 3.86 2.55
N ALA A 29 8.86 4.64 1.82
CA ALA A 29 9.30 5.97 2.24
C ALA A 29 8.10 6.91 2.48
N ASP A 30 7.13 6.94 1.55
CA ASP A 30 5.88 7.72 1.68
C ASP A 30 4.99 7.27 2.85
N ALA A 31 5.20 6.06 3.34
CA ALA A 31 4.49 5.50 4.47
C ALA A 31 5.27 5.58 5.78
N ALA A 32 6.43 6.24 5.82
CA ALA A 32 7.14 6.53 7.06
C ALA A 32 6.26 7.38 7.99
N VAL A 33 6.27 7.03 9.27
CA VAL A 33 5.51 7.73 10.33
C VAL A 33 6.41 7.92 11.54
N ALA A 34 5.99 8.81 12.44
CA ALA A 34 6.70 8.99 13.70
C ALA A 34 6.81 7.66 14.47
N ASP A 35 7.95 7.46 15.10
CA ASP A 35 8.20 6.27 15.91
C ASP A 35 7.52 6.35 17.29
N SER A 36 7.77 5.36 18.15
CA SER A 36 7.20 5.31 19.50
C SER A 36 7.67 6.44 20.42
N ASP A 37 8.81 7.06 20.11
CA ASP A 37 9.35 8.21 20.85
C ASP A 37 8.85 9.54 20.29
N GLY A 38 8.02 9.48 19.23
CA GLY A 38 7.46 10.65 18.55
C GLY A 38 8.44 11.34 17.60
N LEU A 39 9.58 10.71 17.31
CA LEU A 39 10.56 11.22 16.35
C LEU A 39 10.01 11.06 14.93
N ALA A 40 10.12 12.09 14.11
CA ALA A 40 9.71 12.08 12.73
C ALA A 40 10.78 11.41 11.85
N PRO A 41 10.44 10.92 10.64
CA PRO A 41 11.40 10.25 9.75
C PRO A 41 12.65 11.06 9.38
N GLU A 42 12.57 12.39 9.45
CA GLU A 42 13.69 13.31 9.25
C GLU A 42 14.66 13.40 10.45
N ASP A 43 14.29 12.91 11.63
CA ASP A 43 15.14 12.93 12.81
C ASP A 43 16.25 11.86 12.73
N GLU A 44 17.49 12.22 13.06
CA GLU A 44 18.64 11.30 12.97
C GLU A 44 18.51 10.06 13.88
N SER A 45 17.80 10.20 14.99
CA SER A 45 17.57 9.13 15.96
C SER A 45 16.26 8.36 15.71
N TRP A 46 15.54 8.67 14.63
CA TRP A 46 14.29 8.01 14.29
C TRP A 46 14.49 6.51 14.09
N THR A 47 13.64 5.73 14.75
CA THR A 47 13.56 4.29 14.52
C THR A 47 12.63 4.01 13.35
N PRO A 48 13.10 3.32 12.27
CA PRO A 48 12.30 3.09 11.07
C PRO A 48 10.92 2.49 11.35
N THR A 49 9.88 3.33 11.24
CA THR A 49 8.50 3.00 11.59
C THR A 49 7.59 3.37 10.44
N TYR A 50 6.78 2.42 9.97
CA TYR A 50 6.02 2.57 8.73
C TYR A 50 4.56 2.17 8.89
N ASN A 51 3.68 2.92 8.24
CA ASN A 51 2.29 2.53 8.03
C ASN A 51 2.19 1.57 6.84
N ILE A 52 2.52 0.30 7.08
CA ILE A 52 2.58 -0.74 6.05
C ILE A 52 1.25 -0.90 5.29
N ASN A 53 0.11 -0.71 5.96
CA ASN A 53 -1.20 -0.80 5.31
C ASN A 53 -1.46 0.39 4.37
N LYS A 54 -0.97 1.60 4.70
CA LYS A 54 -1.00 2.74 3.77
C LYS A 54 -0.17 2.45 2.52
N ALA A 55 1.05 1.94 2.69
CA ALA A 55 1.91 1.57 1.57
C ALA A 55 1.27 0.48 0.69
N ALA A 56 0.74 -0.58 1.31
CA ALA A 56 0.07 -1.68 0.59
C ALA A 56 -1.14 -1.18 -0.18
N ALA A 57 -1.97 -0.31 0.39
CA ALA A 57 -3.10 0.29 -0.30
C ALA A 57 -2.67 1.06 -1.55
N ALA A 58 -1.64 1.90 -1.44
CA ALA A 58 -1.10 2.66 -2.57
C ALA A 58 -0.48 1.73 -3.63
N ALA A 59 0.21 0.66 -3.23
CA ALA A 59 0.73 -0.36 -4.13
C ALA A 59 -0.38 -0.98 -5.01
N TRP A 60 -1.50 -1.34 -4.39
CA TRP A 60 -2.66 -1.87 -5.11
C TRP A 60 -3.32 -0.85 -6.04
N LEU A 61 -3.27 0.44 -5.73
CA LEU A 61 -3.75 1.49 -6.63
C LEU A 61 -2.85 1.68 -7.86
N ILE A 62 -1.52 1.57 -7.71
CA ILE A 62 -0.59 1.58 -8.86
C ILE A 62 -0.92 0.40 -9.79
N LYS A 63 -1.14 -0.79 -9.23
CA LYS A 63 -1.54 -1.97 -10.00
C LYS A 63 -2.88 -1.77 -10.71
N ALA A 64 -3.86 -1.15 -10.05
CA ALA A 64 -5.12 -0.78 -10.68
C ALA A 64 -4.91 0.19 -11.86
N GLY A 65 -4.07 1.22 -11.69
CA GLY A 65 -3.74 2.16 -12.76
C GLY A 65 -3.07 1.50 -13.97
N ARG A 66 -2.23 0.49 -13.75
CA ARG A 66 -1.66 -0.30 -14.84
C ARG A 66 -2.69 -1.17 -15.52
N ALA A 67 -3.55 -1.83 -14.75
CA ALA A 67 -4.65 -2.62 -15.32
C ALA A 67 -5.58 -1.74 -16.17
N SER A 68 -5.93 -0.53 -15.75
CA SER A 68 -6.78 0.37 -16.54
C SER A 68 -6.11 0.88 -17.82
N ALA A 69 -4.78 0.94 -17.86
CA ALA A 69 -4.02 1.33 -19.04
C ALA A 69 -3.93 0.22 -20.12
N LEU A 70 -4.25 -1.04 -19.76
CA LEU A 70 -4.37 -2.13 -20.71
C LEU A 70 -5.68 -1.96 -21.47
N THR A 71 -5.66 -1.10 -22.50
CA THR A 71 -6.78 -0.95 -23.43
C THR A 71 -7.03 -2.27 -24.15
N GLU A 72 -8.29 -2.66 -24.27
CA GLU A 72 -8.74 -3.83 -25.03
C GLU A 72 -8.23 -3.71 -26.49
N ILE A 73 -7.18 -4.45 -26.83
CA ILE A 73 -6.80 -4.65 -28.23
C ILE A 73 -7.57 -5.89 -28.69
N ASP A 74 -8.50 -5.67 -29.62
CA ASP A 74 -9.30 -6.68 -30.32
C ASP A 74 -8.39 -7.80 -30.89
N PRO A 75 -8.66 -9.11 -30.66
CA PRO A 75 -9.95 -9.73 -30.30
C PRO A 75 -10.34 -9.64 -28.80
N PRO A 76 -11.65 -9.76 -28.47
CA PRO A 76 -12.24 -9.43 -27.16
C PRO A 76 -11.91 -10.39 -26.01
N GLU A 77 -11.00 -11.34 -26.20
CA GLU A 77 -10.69 -12.36 -25.19
C GLU A 77 -9.94 -11.79 -23.96
N SER A 78 -9.25 -10.64 -24.12
CA SER A 78 -8.45 -10.02 -23.06
C SER A 78 -9.21 -9.03 -22.16
N GLY A 79 -10.33 -8.45 -22.62
CA GLY A 79 -11.02 -7.36 -21.91
C GLY A 79 -11.67 -7.76 -20.58
N ILE A 80 -12.28 -8.94 -20.54
CA ILE A 80 -12.89 -9.51 -19.32
C ILE A 80 -11.84 -9.74 -18.23
N VAL A 81 -10.60 -10.07 -18.62
CA VAL A 81 -9.51 -10.35 -17.68
C VAL A 81 -8.98 -9.05 -17.07
N THR A 82 -8.76 -8.01 -17.89
CA THR A 82 -8.29 -6.70 -17.42
C THR A 82 -9.27 -6.04 -16.44
N ALA A 83 -10.57 -6.05 -16.74
CA ALA A 83 -11.59 -5.46 -15.86
C ALA A 83 -11.62 -6.15 -14.48
N LYS A 84 -11.53 -7.49 -14.44
CA LYS A 84 -11.46 -8.25 -13.19
C LYS A 84 -10.19 -7.96 -12.39
N ILE A 85 -9.04 -7.80 -13.06
CA ILE A 85 -7.77 -7.43 -12.42
C ILE A 85 -7.89 -6.04 -11.80
N PHE A 86 -8.43 -5.07 -12.55
CA PHE A 86 -8.66 -3.71 -12.05
C PHE A 86 -9.56 -3.72 -10.81
N GLU A 87 -10.73 -4.37 -10.89
CA GLU A 87 -11.67 -4.48 -9.78
C GLU A 87 -11.04 -5.13 -8.54
N ASN A 88 -10.26 -6.19 -8.74
CA ASN A 88 -9.54 -6.85 -7.66
C ASN A 88 -8.52 -5.91 -7.01
N CYS A 89 -7.72 -5.19 -7.81
CA CYS A 89 -6.74 -4.25 -7.30
C CYS A 89 -7.40 -3.12 -6.49
N VAL A 90 -8.48 -2.55 -6.99
CA VAL A 90 -9.26 -1.53 -6.26
C VAL A 90 -9.84 -2.08 -4.96
N ARG A 91 -10.35 -3.33 -4.97
CA ARG A 91 -10.86 -3.99 -3.76
C ARG A 91 -9.76 -4.17 -2.72
N MET A 92 -8.59 -4.66 -3.12
CA MET A 92 -7.45 -4.85 -2.21
C MET A 92 -6.97 -3.53 -1.62
N ALA A 93 -6.90 -2.46 -2.42
CA ALA A 93 -6.58 -1.14 -1.91
C ALA A 93 -7.53 -0.71 -0.78
N ARG A 94 -8.84 -0.91 -0.95
CA ARG A 94 -9.85 -0.59 0.07
C ARG A 94 -9.70 -1.41 1.35
N VAL A 95 -9.35 -2.69 1.24
CA VAL A 95 -9.12 -3.58 2.40
C VAL A 95 -8.00 -3.05 3.27
N PHE A 96 -6.88 -2.62 2.68
CA PHE A 96 -5.76 -2.09 3.44
C PHE A 96 -6.03 -0.67 3.98
N GLN A 97 -6.73 0.19 3.23
CA GLN A 97 -7.17 1.50 3.71
C GLN A 97 -8.05 1.39 4.96
N ALA A 98 -9.00 0.46 4.96
CA ALA A 98 -9.89 0.23 6.10
C ALA A 98 -9.10 -0.19 7.36
N GLN A 99 -8.06 -1.01 7.19
CA GLN A 99 -7.21 -1.46 8.30
C GLN A 99 -6.31 -0.34 8.84
N THR A 100 -5.86 0.58 7.98
CA THR A 100 -5.13 1.79 8.43
C THR A 100 -6.00 2.65 9.35
N ALA A 101 -7.27 2.85 9.02
CA ALA A 101 -8.18 3.69 9.82
C ALA A 101 -8.44 3.13 11.22
N VAL A 102 -8.45 1.80 11.38
CA VAL A 102 -8.62 1.14 12.68
C VAL A 102 -7.39 1.31 13.57
N SER A 103 -6.18 1.28 13.00
CA SER A 103 -4.94 1.37 13.76
C SER A 103 -4.65 2.76 14.34
N VAL A 104 -5.19 3.84 13.75
CA VAL A 104 -4.95 5.22 14.21
C VAL A 104 -5.85 5.62 15.39
N ARG A 105 -6.89 4.84 15.71
CA ARG A 105 -7.93 5.23 16.67
C ARG A 105 -7.64 4.91 18.14
N THR A 106 -6.43 4.47 18.49
CA THR A 106 -6.10 3.98 19.85
C THR A 106 -5.30 5.01 20.69
N GLY A 107 -5.22 6.27 20.28
CA GLY A 107 -4.36 7.28 20.92
C GLY A 107 -5.07 8.54 21.41
N LEU A 108 -6.14 8.44 22.22
CA LEU A 108 -6.61 9.58 23.02
C LEU A 108 -6.75 9.15 24.50
N PRO A 109 -6.01 9.77 25.44
CA PRO A 109 -6.31 9.63 26.85
C PRO A 109 -7.61 10.39 27.15
N PHE A 110 -8.69 9.67 27.45
CA PHE A 110 -9.86 10.28 28.08
C PHE A 110 -9.49 10.67 29.51
N GLY A 111 -8.96 11.89 29.65
CA GLY A 111 -8.75 12.55 30.93
C GLY A 111 -10.07 12.76 31.66
N HIS A 112 -10.09 12.37 32.93
CA HIS A 112 -11.18 12.64 33.87
C HIS A 112 -11.21 14.13 34.23
N SER A 113 -12.41 14.69 34.34
CA SER A 113 -12.78 15.74 35.30
C SER A 113 -14.27 15.64 35.59
#